data_AF-A0A3B9GNK2-F1
#
_entry.id   AF-A0A3B9GNK2-F1
#
_cell.length_a   1.000
_cell.length_b   1.000
_cell.length_c   1.000
_cell.angle_alpha   90.00
_cell.angle_beta   90.00
_cell.angle_gamma   90.00
#
_symmetry.space_group_name_H-M   'P 1'
#
loop_
_entity.id
_entity.type
_entity.pdbx_description
1 polymer ?
#
loop_
_entity_poly.entity_id
_entity_poly.type
_entity_poly.pdbx_seq_one_letter_code
_entity_poly.pdbx_strand_id
1 'polypeptide(L)'
;METIFIALSNKSGIACASDRDHTIYQLSKKLPLALAVSPSSPIPWNRIIEQYKLTGGPEEKKEFSDYATHFLSFLSTIPVDKSWKINSNDSSKLLFMGYGKDDLFPCIYEVSIIVKTDKIIYEERISNLKKIAHGHTADISIIGNVNGVSTLIWGANNDTRLTIPAYLSWHFETYKNRVIEKFKDSEFADYVNKKLELFDDLEYAFDHTDFIKNDMELKVLSGIDSFSIEDLVTASETLVNAEVRLKHLFSGGKEDLHVSKEIAVITRTEGVTWIKHSLFAL
;
A
#
# COMPACT_ATOMS: atom_id res chain seq x y z
N MET A 1 17.09 -4.85 0.38
CA MET A 1 15.93 -5.58 0.92
C MET A 1 14.78 -4.61 0.97
N GLU A 2 13.64 -4.96 0.38
CA GLU A 2 12.47 -4.09 0.35
C GLU A 2 11.85 -3.99 1.74
N THR A 3 11.61 -2.76 2.19
CA THR A 3 10.89 -2.45 3.42
C THR A 3 9.50 -3.08 3.40
N ILE A 4 9.02 -3.49 4.56
CA ILE A 4 7.62 -3.84 4.79
C ILE A 4 7.06 -2.80 5.75
N PHE A 5 6.01 -2.11 5.32
CA PHE A 5 5.23 -1.21 6.14
C PHE A 5 3.75 -1.53 5.94
N ILE A 6 3.00 -1.66 7.03
CA ILE A 6 1.56 -1.86 7.02
C ILE A 6 0.92 -0.86 7.98
N ALA A 7 -0.05 -0.10 7.49
CA ALA A 7 -0.96 0.71 8.28
C ALA A 7 -2.37 0.11 8.21
N LEU A 8 -2.95 -0.16 9.37
CA LEU A 8 -4.35 -0.54 9.53
C LEU A 8 -5.09 0.66 10.12
N SER A 9 -6.25 0.99 9.55
CA SER A 9 -7.05 2.11 10.06
C SER A 9 -8.51 1.73 10.17
N ASN A 10 -9.16 2.26 11.20
CA ASN A 10 -10.61 2.21 11.40
C ASN A 10 -11.06 3.44 12.21
N LYS A 11 -12.26 3.42 12.78
CA LYS A 11 -12.80 4.53 13.59
C LYS A 11 -12.04 4.79 14.89
N SER A 12 -11.33 3.80 15.43
CA SER A 12 -10.51 3.90 16.64
C SER A 12 -9.19 4.63 16.40
N GLY A 13 -8.66 4.57 15.17
CA GLY A 13 -7.45 5.29 14.77
C GLY A 13 -6.65 4.57 13.70
N ILE A 14 -5.36 4.88 13.62
CA ILE A 14 -4.41 4.22 12.73
C ILE A 14 -3.35 3.55 13.60
N ALA A 15 -3.08 2.28 13.36
CA ALA A 15 -1.88 1.61 13.85
C ALA A 15 -1.01 1.22 12.67
N CYS A 16 0.28 1.52 12.77
CA CYS A 16 1.21 1.19 11.71
C CYS A 16 2.48 0.56 12.26
N ALA A 17 3.02 -0.39 11.50
CA ALA A 17 4.21 -1.14 11.84
C ALA A 17 5.15 -1.25 10.63
N SER A 18 6.46 -1.28 10.90
CA SER A 18 7.48 -1.54 9.88
C SER A 18 8.58 -2.45 10.40
N ASP A 19 9.20 -3.21 9.48
CA ASP A 19 10.40 -4.00 9.73
C ASP A 19 11.69 -3.17 9.71
N ARG A 20 11.63 -1.88 9.38
CA ARG A 20 12.78 -0.97 9.29
C ARG A 20 12.57 0.30 10.11
N ASP A 21 13.66 0.77 10.70
CA ASP A 21 13.74 2.12 11.26
C ASP A 21 13.66 3.17 10.15
N HIS A 22 13.28 4.40 10.50
CA HIS A 22 13.21 5.54 9.58
C HIS A 22 12.17 5.35 8.46
N THR A 23 11.13 4.57 8.74
CA THR A 23 9.99 4.38 7.84
C THR A 23 8.88 5.36 8.20
N ILE A 24 8.62 5.57 9.49
CA ILE A 24 7.54 6.42 10.02
C ILE A 24 8.13 7.72 10.55
N TYR A 25 7.49 8.85 10.23
CA TYR A 25 7.89 10.16 10.71
C TYR A 25 6.69 10.96 11.21
N GLN A 26 6.74 11.40 12.46
CA GLN A 26 5.82 12.43 12.96
C GLN A 26 6.17 13.77 12.29
N LEU A 27 5.25 14.40 11.56
CA LEU A 27 5.50 15.69 10.89
C LEU A 27 5.24 16.90 11.80
N SER A 28 4.42 16.75 12.83
CA SER A 28 4.12 17.81 13.81
C SER A 28 3.96 17.25 15.21
N LYS A 29 4.46 17.98 16.21
CA LYS A 29 4.25 17.66 17.64
C LYS A 29 2.86 18.08 18.14
N LYS A 30 2.18 18.97 17.40
CA LYS A 30 0.89 19.55 17.80
C LYS A 30 -0.29 18.95 17.06
N LEU A 31 -0.04 18.38 15.88
CA LEU A 31 -1.06 17.85 14.99
C LEU A 31 -0.93 16.33 14.88
N PRO A 32 -2.06 15.61 14.77
CA PRO A 32 -2.07 14.17 14.58
C PRO A 32 -1.69 13.84 13.13
N LEU A 33 -0.43 14.06 12.75
CA LEU A 33 0.07 13.96 11.38
C LEU A 33 1.40 13.20 11.33
N ALA A 34 1.39 12.08 10.63
CA ALA A 34 2.56 11.28 10.31
C ALA A 34 2.72 11.11 8.79
N LEU A 35 3.93 10.75 8.39
CA LEU A 35 4.32 10.39 7.04
C LEU A 35 5.07 9.06 7.11
N ALA A 36 4.66 8.07 6.32
CA ALA A 36 5.45 6.89 6.06
C ALA A 36 6.07 6.95 4.66
N VAL A 37 7.32 6.50 4.56
CA VAL A 37 8.13 6.47 3.33
C VAL A 37 8.88 5.15 3.27
N SER A 38 9.33 4.74 2.08
CA SER A 38 10.27 3.62 2.00
C SER A 38 11.67 4.07 2.43
N PRO A 39 12.28 3.50 3.49
CA PRO A 39 13.68 3.74 3.84
C PRO A 39 14.66 3.16 2.82
N SER A 40 14.20 2.31 1.89
CA SER A 40 14.99 1.88 0.72
C SER A 40 15.01 2.93 -0.40
N SER A 41 14.25 4.02 -0.27
CA SER A 41 14.31 5.15 -1.18
C SER A 41 15.68 5.84 -1.08
N PRO A 42 16.31 6.24 -2.20
CA PRO A 42 17.58 6.96 -2.19
C PRO A 42 17.44 8.41 -1.69
N ILE A 43 16.21 8.88 -1.46
CA ILE A 43 15.91 10.21 -0.95
C ILE A 43 16.25 10.25 0.55
N PRO A 44 16.98 11.27 1.03
CA PRO A 44 17.36 11.41 2.43
C PRO A 44 16.18 11.95 3.25
N TRP A 45 15.14 11.13 3.41
CA TRP A 45 13.87 11.52 4.05
C TRP A 45 14.05 12.14 5.42
N ASN A 46 14.91 11.55 6.27
CA ASN A 46 15.17 12.10 7.59
C ASN A 46 15.60 13.58 7.53
N ARG A 47 16.58 13.90 6.70
CA ARG A 47 17.06 15.28 6.52
C ARG A 47 15.97 16.21 5.97
N ILE A 48 15.21 15.76 4.99
CA ILE A 48 14.12 16.56 4.38
C ILE A 48 13.04 16.87 5.42
N ILE A 49 12.67 15.88 6.22
CA ILE A 49 11.62 16.01 7.24
C ILE A 49 12.10 16.88 8.40
N GLU A 50 13.36 16.77 8.81
CA GLU A 50 13.97 17.69 9.78
C GLU A 50 13.95 19.13 9.26
N GLN A 51 14.35 19.36 8.01
CA GLN A 51 14.29 20.68 7.37
C GLN A 51 12.86 21.23 7.32
N TYR A 52 11.88 20.40 6.97
CA TYR A 52 10.47 20.78 6.97
C TYR A 52 9.98 21.20 8.37
N LYS A 53 10.39 20.50 9.43
CA LYS A 53 10.03 20.87 10.80
C LYS A 53 10.65 22.20 11.22
N LEU A 54 11.86 22.51 10.74
CA LEU A 54 12.54 23.78 11.03
C LEU A 54 11.89 25.00 10.40
N THR A 55 11.09 24.84 9.32
CA THR A 55 10.30 25.96 8.76
C THR A 55 9.07 26.32 9.61
N GLY A 56 8.84 25.60 10.72
CA GLY A 56 7.66 25.71 11.58
C GLY A 56 6.64 24.57 11.36
N GLY A 57 6.83 23.75 10.33
CA GLY A 57 5.90 22.69 9.95
C GLY A 57 4.54 23.23 9.46
N PRO A 58 3.51 22.37 9.36
CA PRO A 58 2.19 22.83 8.96
C PRO A 58 1.45 23.46 10.14
N GLU A 59 0.76 24.57 9.87
CA GLU A 59 -0.33 25.07 10.72
C GLU A 59 -1.56 24.16 10.60
N GLU A 60 -2.45 24.19 11.60
CA GLU A 60 -3.69 23.42 11.61
C GLU A 60 -4.52 23.70 10.35
N LYS A 61 -4.85 22.64 9.61
CA LYS A 61 -5.65 22.66 8.39
C LYS A 61 -6.99 21.97 8.61
N LYS A 62 -8.01 22.46 7.90
CA LYS A 62 -9.36 21.90 7.97
C LYS A 62 -9.41 20.51 7.33
N GLU A 63 -9.01 20.41 6.07
CA GLU A 63 -8.96 19.16 5.33
C GLU A 63 -7.60 18.48 5.53
N PHE A 64 -7.60 17.15 5.70
CA PHE A 64 -6.36 16.39 5.87
C PHE A 64 -5.42 16.49 4.65
N SER A 65 -5.98 16.52 3.44
CA SER A 65 -5.21 16.65 2.19
C SER A 65 -4.35 17.91 2.15
N ASP A 66 -4.80 19.01 2.76
CA ASP A 66 -4.05 20.28 2.79
C ASP A 66 -2.70 20.14 3.51
N TYR A 67 -2.59 19.23 4.49
CA TYR A 67 -1.31 18.94 5.15
C TYR A 67 -0.32 18.28 4.19
N ALA A 68 -0.81 17.33 3.39
CA ALA A 68 0.02 16.66 2.40
C ALA A 68 0.44 17.62 1.29
N THR A 69 -0.49 18.43 0.75
CA THR A 69 -0.19 19.45 -0.25
C THR A 69 0.83 20.46 0.25
N HIS A 70 0.77 20.85 1.53
CA HIS A 70 1.75 21.73 2.15
C HIS A 70 3.16 21.09 2.19
N PHE A 71 3.27 19.83 2.62
CA PHE A 71 4.54 19.11 2.61
C PHE A 71 5.08 18.91 1.18
N LEU A 72 4.23 18.53 0.23
CA LEU A 72 4.61 18.32 -1.17
C LEU A 72 5.06 19.61 -1.85
N SER A 73 4.43 20.74 -1.51
CA SER A 73 4.86 22.06 -1.97
C SER A 73 6.26 22.37 -1.45
N PHE A 74 6.54 22.14 -0.17
CA PHE A 74 7.89 22.24 0.38
C PHE A 74 8.87 21.29 -0.32
N LEU A 75 8.50 20.02 -0.50
CA LEU A 75 9.33 19.00 -1.15
C LEU A 75 9.74 19.42 -2.57
N SER A 76 8.85 20.09 -3.30
CA SER A 76 9.13 20.60 -4.66
C SER A 76 10.19 21.71 -4.71
N THR A 77 10.49 22.35 -3.57
CA THR A 77 11.54 23.36 -3.44
C THR A 77 12.92 22.79 -3.11
N ILE A 78 12.98 21.50 -2.74
CA ILE A 78 14.23 20.85 -2.34
C ILE A 78 15.08 20.56 -3.59
N PRO A 79 16.36 21.01 -3.63
CA PRO A 79 17.27 20.66 -4.70
C PRO A 79 17.47 19.14 -4.79
N VAL A 80 17.35 18.60 -5.99
CA VAL A 80 17.52 17.17 -6.23
C VAL A 80 18.97 16.81 -6.50
N ASP A 81 19.42 15.72 -5.89
CA ASP A 81 20.67 15.06 -6.25
C ASP A 81 20.43 13.96 -7.30
N LYS A 82 21.33 13.82 -8.27
CA LYS A 82 21.25 12.79 -9.32
C LYS A 82 21.22 11.37 -8.76
N SER A 83 21.77 11.15 -7.57
CA SER A 83 21.74 9.87 -6.86
C SER A 83 20.35 9.47 -6.38
N TRP A 84 19.39 10.39 -6.30
CA TRP A 84 18.02 10.13 -5.83
C TRP A 84 17.13 9.45 -6.87
N LYS A 85 17.72 8.78 -7.86
CA LYS A 85 16.98 8.08 -8.90
C LYS A 85 16.18 6.92 -8.29
N ILE A 86 14.86 7.09 -8.29
CA ILE A 86 13.92 6.05 -7.85
C ILE A 86 13.80 4.98 -8.94
N ASN A 87 14.03 3.72 -8.57
CA ASN A 87 14.01 2.58 -9.49
C ASN A 87 12.86 1.60 -9.22
N SER A 88 12.01 1.84 -8.22
CA SER A 88 10.86 1.00 -7.87
C SER A 88 9.65 1.85 -7.49
N ASN A 89 8.46 1.30 -7.70
CA ASN A 89 7.19 1.98 -7.36
C ASN A 89 7.00 2.17 -5.84
N ASP A 90 7.62 1.36 -4.99
CA ASP A 90 7.48 1.53 -3.55
C ASP A 90 8.41 2.62 -3.00
N SER A 91 9.58 2.81 -3.61
CA SER A 91 10.51 3.88 -3.24
C SER A 91 10.01 5.28 -3.63
N SER A 92 8.94 5.37 -4.42
CA SER A 92 8.22 6.60 -4.75
C SER A 92 6.97 6.85 -3.90
N LYS A 93 6.54 5.92 -3.06
CA LYS A 93 5.30 6.11 -2.27
C LYS A 93 5.55 6.91 -1.00
N LEU A 94 4.63 7.83 -0.75
CA LEU A 94 4.45 8.59 0.48
C LEU A 94 3.05 8.30 1.02
N LEU A 95 2.95 7.91 2.28
CA LEU A 95 1.68 7.71 2.96
C LEU A 95 1.54 8.75 4.07
N PHE A 96 0.71 9.76 3.85
CA PHE A 96 0.33 10.71 4.90
C PHE A 96 -0.78 10.08 5.72
N MET A 97 -0.68 10.13 7.04
CA MET A 97 -1.62 9.48 7.95
C MET A 97 -1.99 10.44 9.09
N GLY A 98 -3.27 10.59 9.39
CA GLY A 98 -3.68 11.52 10.43
C GLY A 98 -5.12 12.01 10.37
N TYR A 99 -5.34 13.21 10.89
CA TYR A 99 -6.67 13.86 10.96
C TYR A 99 -6.59 15.32 10.54
N GLY A 100 -7.56 15.77 9.76
CA GLY A 100 -7.91 17.18 9.63
C GLY A 100 -8.48 17.74 10.93
N LYS A 101 -8.56 19.08 11.04
CA LYS A 101 -9.07 19.76 12.24
C LYS A 101 -10.45 19.26 12.66
N ASP A 102 -11.34 19.08 11.69
CA ASP A 102 -12.74 18.74 11.92
C ASP A 102 -13.02 17.24 11.73
N ASP A 103 -12.02 16.44 11.32
CA ASP A 103 -12.20 15.03 10.94
C ASP A 103 -12.44 14.12 12.14
N LEU A 104 -13.63 13.55 12.25
CA LEU A 104 -13.99 12.62 13.33
C LEU A 104 -13.19 11.31 13.29
N PHE A 105 -12.76 10.89 12.11
CA PHE A 105 -12.09 9.62 11.84
C PHE A 105 -10.79 9.84 11.07
N PRO A 106 -9.85 8.89 11.10
CA PRO A 106 -8.56 9.07 10.44
C PRO A 106 -8.67 9.10 8.91
N CYS A 107 -7.65 9.69 8.31
CA CYS A 107 -7.42 9.74 6.87
C CYS A 107 -6.03 9.21 6.55
N ILE A 108 -5.93 8.48 5.44
CA ILE A 108 -4.67 8.11 4.80
C ILE A 108 -4.67 8.71 3.40
N TYR A 109 -3.58 9.37 3.03
CA TYR A 109 -3.39 9.93 1.70
C TYR A 109 -2.12 9.39 1.06
N GLU A 110 -2.28 8.61 0.00
CA GLU A 110 -1.18 8.02 -0.74
C GLU A 110 -0.76 8.90 -1.92
N VAL A 111 0.53 9.22 -2.01
CA VAL A 111 1.10 10.03 -3.08
C VAL A 111 2.31 9.32 -3.65
N SER A 112 2.40 9.27 -4.98
CA SER A 112 3.59 8.79 -5.68
C SER A 112 4.43 9.96 -6.16
N ILE A 113 5.74 9.88 -5.96
CA ILE A 113 6.69 10.89 -6.40
C ILE A 113 7.63 10.39 -7.50
N ILE A 114 8.02 11.29 -8.38
CA ILE A 114 8.96 11.06 -9.47
C ILE A 114 10.08 12.08 -9.34
N VAL A 115 11.31 11.59 -9.25
CA VAL A 115 12.50 12.45 -9.21
C VAL A 115 12.96 12.75 -10.64
N LYS A 116 12.94 14.02 -11.03
CA LYS A 116 13.56 14.51 -12.27
C LYS A 116 14.90 15.18 -11.96
N THR A 117 15.67 15.49 -13.01
CA THR A 117 17.06 15.98 -12.91
C THR A 117 17.25 17.19 -11.99
N ASP A 118 16.26 18.06 -11.88
CA ASP A 118 16.31 19.35 -11.18
C ASP A 118 15.27 19.50 -10.04
N LYS A 119 14.26 18.62 -9.99
CA LYS A 119 13.15 18.74 -9.06
C LYS A 119 12.42 17.43 -8.79
N ILE A 120 11.76 17.35 -7.65
CA ILE A 120 10.79 16.31 -7.33
C ILE A 120 9.44 16.75 -7.89
N ILE A 121 8.83 15.89 -8.69
CA ILE A 121 7.43 16.02 -9.13
C ILE A 121 6.63 14.96 -8.41
N TYR A 122 5.40 15.27 -8.05
CA TYR A 122 4.46 14.31 -7.49
C TYR A 122 3.30 14.12 -8.46
N GLU A 123 2.81 12.88 -8.57
CA GLU A 123 1.57 12.58 -9.26
C GLU A 123 0.47 12.48 -8.21
N GLU A 124 -0.35 13.51 -8.16
CA GLU A 124 -1.53 13.52 -7.31
C GLU A 124 -2.67 12.79 -8.04
N ARG A 125 -3.15 11.69 -7.46
CA ARG A 125 -4.39 11.07 -7.90
C ARG A 125 -5.44 11.30 -6.82
N ILE A 126 -6.48 12.06 -7.15
CA ILE A 126 -7.60 12.39 -6.25
C ILE A 126 -8.22 11.13 -5.62
N SER A 127 -8.15 9.98 -6.30
CA SER A 127 -8.61 8.68 -5.81
C SER A 127 -7.82 8.10 -4.62
N ASN A 128 -6.70 8.70 -4.23
CA ASN A 128 -5.80 8.12 -3.22
C ASN A 128 -6.10 8.60 -1.79
N LEU A 129 -7.07 9.50 -1.61
CA LEU A 129 -7.53 9.89 -0.28
C LEU A 129 -8.49 8.83 0.26
N LYS A 130 -7.99 8.03 1.19
CA LYS A 130 -8.75 7.03 1.91
C LYS A 130 -9.21 7.61 3.24
N LYS A 131 -10.45 8.09 3.27
CA LYS A 131 -11.06 8.72 4.44
C LYS A 131 -11.97 7.71 5.14
N ILE A 132 -11.65 7.38 6.39
CA ILE A 132 -12.55 6.55 7.19
C ILE A 132 -13.85 7.33 7.45
N ALA A 133 -14.97 6.71 7.15
CA ALA A 133 -16.30 7.28 7.23
C ALA A 133 -17.34 6.18 7.50
N HIS A 134 -18.61 6.54 7.62
CA HIS A 134 -19.67 5.55 7.86
C HIS A 134 -19.81 4.52 6.73
N GLY A 135 -19.48 4.89 5.48
CA GLY A 135 -19.52 3.98 4.32
C GLY A 135 -18.18 3.34 3.96
N HIS A 136 -17.09 3.71 4.65
CA HIS A 136 -15.75 3.16 4.46
C HIS A 136 -15.07 3.08 5.82
N THR A 137 -15.26 1.97 6.53
CA THR A 137 -15.06 1.93 7.97
C THR A 137 -13.67 1.45 8.39
N ALA A 138 -12.95 0.78 7.48
CA ALA A 138 -11.58 0.34 7.68
C ALA A 138 -10.78 0.38 6.37
N ASP A 139 -9.44 0.45 6.49
CA ASP A 139 -8.51 0.36 5.36
C ASP A 139 -7.18 -0.30 5.74
N ILE A 140 -6.53 -0.88 4.73
CA ILE A 140 -5.17 -1.41 4.78
C ILE A 140 -4.31 -0.62 3.77
N SER A 141 -3.23 -0.03 4.25
CA SER A 141 -2.28 0.72 3.42
C SER A 141 -0.86 0.18 3.61
N ILE A 142 -0.12 0.00 2.50
CA ILE A 142 1.12 -0.78 2.48
C ILE A 142 2.21 -0.07 1.68
N ILE A 143 3.44 -0.06 2.18
CA ILE A 143 4.65 0.25 1.41
C ILE A 143 5.51 -1.02 1.36
N GLY A 144 5.90 -1.39 0.14
CA GLY A 144 6.73 -2.56 -0.12
C GLY A 144 5.95 -3.82 -0.42
N ASN A 145 6.68 -4.93 -0.50
CA ASN A 145 6.16 -6.21 -0.91
C ASN A 145 5.71 -7.07 0.28
N VAL A 146 4.42 -7.41 0.30
CA VAL A 146 3.75 -8.27 1.30
C VAL A 146 3.27 -9.60 0.70
N ASN A 147 3.97 -10.14 -0.29
CA ASN A 147 3.57 -11.35 -1.00
C ASN A 147 3.42 -12.57 -0.07
N GLY A 148 4.16 -12.65 1.04
CA GLY A 148 4.01 -13.74 2.01
C GLY A 148 2.65 -13.74 2.71
N VAL A 149 2.20 -12.58 3.21
CA VAL A 149 0.93 -12.41 3.95
C VAL A 149 -0.26 -12.03 3.06
N SER A 150 -0.01 -11.78 1.77
CA SER A 150 -1.03 -11.48 0.77
C SER A 150 -2.16 -12.52 0.72
N THR A 151 -1.88 -13.78 1.02
CA THR A 151 -2.89 -14.85 1.11
C THR A 151 -3.86 -14.65 2.27
N LEU A 152 -3.40 -14.04 3.37
CA LEU A 152 -4.24 -13.69 4.52
C LEU A 152 -5.11 -12.47 4.22
N ILE A 153 -4.58 -11.49 3.47
CA ILE A 153 -5.26 -10.21 3.20
C ILE A 153 -6.20 -10.31 1.99
N TRP A 154 -5.74 -10.94 0.91
CA TRP A 154 -6.40 -10.94 -0.40
C TRP A 154 -6.76 -12.35 -0.90
N GLY A 155 -6.57 -13.39 -0.07
CA GLY A 155 -6.87 -14.78 -0.41
C GLY A 155 -5.86 -15.47 -1.33
N ALA A 156 -5.04 -14.71 -2.07
CA ALA A 156 -4.01 -15.24 -2.95
C ALA A 156 -2.83 -14.26 -3.08
N ASN A 157 -1.65 -14.84 -3.32
CA ASN A 157 -0.45 -14.05 -3.60
C ASN A 157 -0.38 -13.58 -5.06
N ASN A 158 0.49 -12.63 -5.37
CA ASN A 158 0.60 -12.05 -6.72
C ASN A 158 0.86 -13.14 -7.78
N ASP A 159 1.77 -14.05 -7.49
CA ASP A 159 2.15 -15.12 -8.42
C ASP A 159 0.95 -16.02 -8.72
N THR A 160 0.16 -16.36 -7.71
CA THR A 160 -1.08 -17.15 -7.85
C THR A 160 -2.13 -16.39 -8.67
N ARG A 161 -2.30 -15.08 -8.39
CA ARG A 161 -3.24 -14.22 -9.13
C ARG A 161 -2.86 -14.04 -10.60
N LEU A 162 -1.58 -14.15 -10.95
CA LEU A 162 -1.12 -14.10 -12.34
C LEU A 162 -1.16 -15.49 -13.01
N THR A 163 -0.92 -16.55 -12.25
CA THR A 163 -0.85 -17.92 -12.77
C THR A 163 -2.24 -18.50 -13.07
N ILE A 164 -3.24 -18.21 -12.22
CA ILE A 164 -4.61 -18.73 -12.42
C ILE A 164 -5.21 -18.25 -13.74
N PRO A 165 -5.20 -16.94 -14.09
CA PRO A 165 -5.74 -16.46 -15.35
C PRO A 165 -5.02 -17.05 -16.57
N ALA A 166 -3.70 -17.18 -16.51
CA ALA A 166 -2.93 -17.81 -17.58
C ALA A 166 -3.33 -19.29 -17.79
N TYR A 167 -3.54 -20.03 -16.71
CA TYR A 167 -3.98 -21.43 -16.78
C TYR A 167 -5.43 -21.56 -17.28
N LEU A 168 -6.33 -20.68 -16.84
CA LEU A 168 -7.71 -20.63 -17.32
C LEU A 168 -7.77 -20.28 -18.81
N SER A 169 -7.00 -19.28 -19.25
CA SER A 169 -6.88 -18.89 -20.66
C SER A 169 -6.41 -20.08 -21.51
N TRP A 170 -5.40 -20.82 -21.07
CA TRP A 170 -4.96 -22.04 -21.76
C TRP A 170 -6.08 -23.10 -21.91
N HIS A 171 -6.92 -23.29 -20.89
CA HIS A 171 -8.08 -24.18 -20.96
C HIS A 171 -9.16 -23.65 -21.90
N PHE A 172 -9.43 -22.35 -21.89
CA PHE A 172 -10.37 -21.72 -22.82
C PHE A 172 -9.91 -21.86 -24.26
N GLU A 173 -8.63 -21.62 -24.55
CA GLU A 173 -8.06 -21.84 -25.88
C GLU A 173 -8.16 -23.30 -26.32
N THR A 174 -7.90 -24.24 -25.41
CA THR A 174 -8.08 -25.68 -25.68
C THR A 174 -9.55 -26.00 -26.00
N TYR A 175 -10.50 -25.39 -25.28
CA TYR A 175 -11.93 -25.55 -25.55
C TYR A 175 -12.34 -24.92 -26.88
N LYS A 176 -11.93 -23.68 -27.17
CA LYS A 176 -12.16 -22.97 -28.44
C LYS A 176 -11.72 -23.86 -29.61
N ASN A 177 -10.50 -24.37 -29.57
CA ASN A 177 -9.96 -25.25 -30.61
C ASN A 177 -10.79 -26.53 -30.83
N ARG A 178 -11.29 -27.15 -29.75
CA ARG A 178 -12.17 -28.34 -29.86
C ARG A 178 -13.51 -28.00 -30.49
N VAL A 179 -14.08 -26.84 -30.18
CA VAL A 179 -15.33 -26.38 -30.78
C VAL A 179 -15.11 -26.04 -32.26
N ILE A 180 -14.05 -25.32 -32.60
CA ILE A 180 -13.68 -24.99 -33.99
C ILE A 180 -13.54 -26.27 -34.83
N GLU A 181 -12.77 -27.24 -34.34
CA GLU A 181 -12.56 -28.53 -35.02
C GLU A 181 -13.87 -29.31 -35.23
N LYS A 182 -14.80 -29.22 -34.27
CA LYS A 182 -16.11 -29.90 -34.37
C LYS A 182 -17.01 -29.32 -35.46
N PHE A 183 -16.89 -28.02 -35.74
CA PHE A 183 -17.75 -27.30 -36.70
C PHE A 183 -17.07 -27.01 -38.04
N LYS A 184 -15.80 -27.41 -38.22
CA LYS A 184 -14.97 -27.05 -39.40
C LYS A 184 -15.60 -27.34 -40.76
N ASP A 185 -16.37 -28.44 -40.88
CA ASP A 185 -17.01 -28.88 -42.13
C ASP A 185 -18.52 -28.55 -42.17
N SER A 186 -19.00 -27.71 -41.25
CA SER A 186 -20.41 -27.32 -41.16
C SER A 186 -20.68 -25.95 -41.78
N GLU A 187 -21.95 -25.68 -42.10
CA GLU A 187 -22.40 -24.35 -42.54
C GLU A 187 -22.21 -23.25 -41.47
N PHE A 188 -21.91 -23.63 -40.23
CA PHE A 188 -21.74 -22.70 -39.10
C PHE A 188 -20.27 -22.35 -38.81
N ALA A 189 -19.29 -22.88 -39.56
CA ALA A 189 -17.86 -22.72 -39.26
C ALA A 189 -17.45 -21.25 -39.06
N ASP A 190 -17.78 -20.38 -40.02
CA ASP A 190 -17.44 -18.95 -39.97
C ASP A 190 -18.12 -18.22 -38.80
N TYR A 191 -19.38 -18.57 -38.52
CA TYR A 191 -20.13 -17.99 -37.40
C TYR A 191 -19.49 -18.34 -36.05
N VAL A 192 -19.13 -19.62 -35.87
CA VAL A 192 -18.52 -20.13 -34.63
C VAL A 192 -17.15 -19.49 -34.41
N ASN A 193 -16.28 -19.49 -35.42
CA ASN A 193 -14.95 -18.88 -35.34
C ASN A 193 -15.04 -17.41 -34.90
N LYS A 194 -15.86 -16.62 -35.60
CA LYS A 194 -16.05 -15.19 -35.29
C LYS A 194 -16.58 -14.97 -33.88
N LYS A 195 -17.47 -15.84 -33.37
CA LYS A 195 -18.01 -15.71 -32.01
C LYS A 195 -16.97 -16.03 -30.94
N LEU A 196 -16.09 -17.00 -31.18
CA LEU A 196 -15.04 -17.38 -30.24
C LEU A 196 -13.86 -16.40 -30.24
N GLU A 197 -13.52 -15.81 -31.39
CA GLU A 197 -12.49 -14.75 -31.49
C GLU A 197 -12.88 -13.47 -30.74
N LEU A 198 -14.18 -13.17 -30.63
CA LEU A 198 -14.67 -12.01 -29.89
C LEU A 198 -14.64 -12.19 -28.36
N PHE A 199 -14.37 -13.40 -27.87
CA PHE A 199 -14.32 -13.69 -26.44
C PHE A 199 -12.90 -13.51 -25.90
N ASP A 200 -12.70 -12.46 -25.09
CA ASP A 200 -11.47 -12.25 -24.33
C ASP A 200 -11.50 -13.10 -23.06
N ASP A 201 -10.92 -14.30 -23.16
CA ASP A 201 -10.81 -15.23 -22.05
C ASP A 201 -9.83 -14.77 -20.97
N LEU A 202 -8.86 -13.92 -21.33
CA LEU A 202 -7.87 -13.41 -20.40
C LEU A 202 -8.50 -12.34 -19.50
N GLU A 203 -9.22 -11.37 -20.08
CA GLU A 203 -9.99 -10.36 -19.34
C GLU A 203 -10.97 -11.03 -18.37
N TYR A 204 -11.76 -11.99 -18.85
CA TYR A 204 -12.71 -12.72 -18.00
C TYR A 204 -12.02 -13.46 -16.84
N ALA A 205 -10.86 -14.06 -17.09
CA ALA A 205 -10.12 -14.77 -16.05
C ALA A 205 -9.52 -13.81 -15.01
N PHE A 206 -9.05 -12.64 -15.43
CA PHE A 206 -8.59 -11.58 -14.51
C PHE A 206 -9.73 -11.03 -13.66
N ASP A 207 -10.89 -10.73 -14.26
CA ASP A 207 -12.08 -10.27 -13.55
C ASP A 207 -12.49 -11.23 -12.43
N HIS A 208 -12.42 -12.54 -12.68
CA HIS A 208 -12.73 -13.54 -11.66
C HIS A 208 -11.75 -13.53 -10.49
N THR A 209 -10.45 -13.38 -10.77
CA THR A 209 -9.43 -13.29 -9.70
C THR A 209 -9.54 -11.99 -8.90
N ASP A 210 -9.89 -10.88 -9.55
CA ASP A 210 -10.12 -9.60 -8.87
C ASP A 210 -11.39 -9.62 -8.02
N PHE A 211 -12.44 -10.32 -8.47
CA PHE A 211 -13.63 -10.58 -7.65
C PHE A 211 -13.27 -11.30 -6.35
N ILE A 212 -12.50 -12.40 -6.42
CA ILE A 212 -12.08 -13.17 -5.23
C ILE A 212 -11.23 -12.29 -4.30
N LYS A 213 -10.29 -11.52 -4.86
CA LYS A 213 -9.47 -10.58 -4.10
C LYS A 213 -10.34 -9.60 -3.32
N ASN A 214 -11.28 -8.95 -4.00
CA ASN A 214 -12.13 -7.92 -3.40
C ASN A 214 -13.06 -8.52 -2.32
N ASP A 215 -13.63 -9.71 -2.53
CA ASP A 215 -14.43 -10.41 -1.52
C ASP A 215 -13.61 -10.74 -0.26
N MET A 216 -12.38 -11.22 -0.43
CA MET A 216 -11.48 -11.51 0.69
C MET A 216 -11.06 -10.25 1.42
N GLU A 217 -10.70 -9.18 0.69
CA GLU A 217 -10.34 -7.89 1.25
C GLU A 217 -11.49 -7.31 2.10
N LEU A 218 -12.73 -7.37 1.61
CA LEU A 218 -13.91 -6.91 2.36
C LEU A 218 -14.10 -7.67 3.67
N LYS A 219 -13.87 -8.99 3.70
CA LYS A 219 -13.96 -9.79 4.93
C LYS A 219 -12.90 -9.39 5.94
N VAL A 220 -11.67 -9.16 5.48
CA VAL A 220 -10.56 -8.71 6.34
C VAL A 220 -10.85 -7.32 6.89
N LEU A 221 -11.31 -6.39 6.05
CA LEU A 221 -11.70 -5.04 6.45
C LEU A 221 -12.86 -5.04 7.45
N SER A 222 -13.84 -5.93 7.30
CA SER A 222 -14.92 -6.09 8.29
C SER A 222 -14.40 -6.55 9.65
N GLY A 223 -13.35 -7.37 9.69
CA GLY A 223 -12.66 -7.71 10.93
C GLY A 223 -11.95 -6.51 11.54
N ILE A 224 -11.16 -5.80 10.73
CA ILE A 224 -10.41 -4.59 11.14
C ILE A 224 -11.35 -3.50 11.67
N ASP A 225 -12.54 -3.31 11.10
CA ASP A 225 -13.52 -2.33 11.59
C ASP A 225 -13.92 -2.56 13.05
N SER A 226 -13.93 -3.82 13.50
CA SER A 226 -14.29 -4.17 14.89
C SER A 226 -13.15 -4.00 15.91
N PHE A 227 -11.92 -3.73 15.45
CA PHE A 227 -10.74 -3.73 16.30
C PHE A 227 -10.63 -2.49 17.17
N SER A 228 -10.21 -2.69 18.42
CA SER A 228 -9.68 -1.63 19.26
C SER A 228 -8.34 -1.12 18.70
N ILE A 229 -7.82 -0.01 19.24
CA ILE A 229 -6.52 0.49 18.79
C ILE A 229 -5.38 -0.48 19.15
N GLU A 230 -5.52 -1.19 20.27
CA GLU A 230 -4.60 -2.24 20.72
C GLU A 230 -4.64 -3.47 19.80
N ASP A 231 -5.84 -3.86 19.34
CA ASP A 231 -6.00 -4.94 18.36
C ASP A 231 -5.39 -4.54 17.01
N LEU A 232 -5.56 -3.29 16.57
CA LEU A 232 -4.91 -2.77 15.36
C LEU A 232 -3.38 -2.83 15.47
N VAL A 233 -2.82 -2.44 16.61
CA VAL A 233 -1.37 -2.55 16.88
C VAL A 233 -0.92 -4.00 16.76
N THR A 234 -1.60 -4.91 17.45
CA THR A 234 -1.26 -6.33 17.47
C THR A 234 -1.34 -6.94 16.08
N ALA A 235 -2.38 -6.61 15.32
CA ALA A 235 -2.58 -7.11 13.96
C ALA A 235 -1.52 -6.58 12.99
N SER A 236 -1.23 -5.27 13.02
CA SER A 236 -0.21 -4.65 12.16
C SER A 236 1.19 -5.23 12.42
N GLU A 237 1.57 -5.38 13.69
CA GLU A 237 2.84 -6.01 14.07
C GLU A 237 2.88 -7.49 13.64
N THR A 238 1.80 -8.23 13.84
CA THR A 238 1.72 -9.65 13.48
C THR A 238 1.90 -9.84 11.98
N LEU A 239 1.25 -9.02 11.14
CA LEU A 239 1.36 -9.09 9.69
C LEU A 239 2.79 -8.77 9.22
N VAL A 240 3.41 -7.71 9.75
CA VAL A 240 4.80 -7.36 9.42
C VAL A 240 5.76 -8.50 9.81
N ASN A 241 5.62 -9.04 11.02
CA ASN A 241 6.47 -10.12 11.50
C ASN A 241 6.27 -11.42 10.71
N ALA A 242 5.02 -11.74 10.35
CA ALA A 242 4.72 -12.88 9.51
C ALA A 242 5.36 -12.75 8.12
N GLU A 243 5.30 -11.55 7.52
CA GLU A 243 5.92 -11.30 6.22
C GLU A 243 7.44 -11.51 6.28
N VAL A 244 8.14 -10.94 7.26
CA VAL A 244 9.59 -11.11 7.38
C VAL A 244 9.97 -12.58 7.56
N ARG A 245 9.22 -13.32 8.39
CA ARG A 245 9.46 -14.75 8.63
C ARG A 245 9.21 -15.59 7.37
N LEU A 246 8.15 -15.28 6.63
CA LEU A 246 7.83 -15.98 5.38
C LEU A 246 8.88 -15.70 4.30
N LYS A 247 9.36 -14.47 4.16
CA LYS A 247 10.47 -14.16 3.25
C LYS A 247 11.76 -14.90 3.63
N HIS A 248 12.12 -14.90 4.92
CA HIS A 248 13.24 -15.71 5.41
C HIS A 248 13.09 -17.18 5.03
N LEU A 249 11.92 -17.77 5.27
CA LEU A 249 11.61 -19.15 4.93
C LEU A 249 11.74 -19.42 3.42
N PHE A 250 11.09 -18.61 2.57
CA PHE A 250 11.09 -18.80 1.12
C PHE A 250 12.47 -18.52 0.48
N SER A 251 13.32 -17.72 1.13
CA SER A 251 14.71 -17.50 0.70
C SER A 251 15.65 -18.68 1.05
N GLY A 252 15.15 -19.70 1.76
CA GLY A 252 15.99 -20.79 2.29
C GLY A 252 16.90 -20.33 3.44
N GLY A 253 16.45 -19.34 4.22
CA GLY A 253 17.17 -18.80 5.37
C GLY A 253 18.30 -17.81 5.02
N LYS A 254 18.31 -17.27 3.80
CA LYS A 254 19.35 -16.33 3.34
C LYS A 254 19.09 -14.88 3.74
N GLU A 255 17.83 -14.51 3.92
CA GLU A 255 17.47 -13.16 4.39
C GLU A 255 17.59 -13.05 5.92
N ASP A 256 17.91 -11.88 6.44
CA ASP A 256 18.00 -11.67 7.88
C ASP A 256 16.63 -11.81 8.56
N LEU A 257 16.62 -12.46 9.71
CA LEU A 257 15.43 -12.59 10.54
C LEU A 257 15.39 -11.45 11.56
N HIS A 258 14.82 -10.32 11.16
CA HIS A 258 14.43 -9.25 12.07
C HIS A 258 12.92 -9.24 12.30
N VAL A 259 12.48 -8.68 13.42
CA VAL A 259 11.06 -8.41 13.68
C VAL A 259 10.77 -6.93 13.41
N SER A 260 9.50 -6.53 13.55
CA SER A 260 9.06 -5.15 13.63
C SER A 260 10.10 -4.28 14.35
N LYS A 261 10.44 -3.13 13.77
CA LYS A 261 11.38 -2.17 14.35
C LYS A 261 10.68 -0.88 14.77
N GLU A 262 9.70 -0.44 13.99
CA GLU A 262 8.87 0.72 14.30
C GLU A 262 7.40 0.33 14.41
N ILE A 263 6.73 0.84 15.44
CA ILE A 263 5.29 0.75 15.64
C ILE A 263 4.81 2.08 16.19
N ALA A 264 3.84 2.70 15.51
CA ALA A 264 3.21 3.93 15.93
C ALA A 264 1.69 3.83 15.85
N VAL A 265 1.03 4.64 16.68
CA VAL A 265 -0.41 4.80 16.70
C VAL A 265 -0.72 6.28 16.47
N ILE A 266 -1.78 6.55 15.70
CA ILE A 266 -2.25 7.89 15.41
C ILE A 266 -3.71 7.99 15.81
N THR A 267 -3.97 8.67 16.92
CA THR A 267 -5.33 8.97 17.41
C THR A 267 -5.60 10.46 17.33
N ARG A 268 -6.89 10.83 17.29
CA ARG A 268 -7.29 12.23 17.29
C ARG A 268 -6.85 12.97 18.56
N THR A 269 -6.90 12.29 19.71
CA THR A 269 -6.67 12.89 21.03
C THR A 269 -5.19 12.97 21.39
N GLU A 270 -4.40 11.96 21.06
CA GLU A 270 -3.00 11.87 21.49
C GLU A 270 -2.02 12.28 20.38
N GLY A 271 -2.49 12.35 19.13
CA GLY A 271 -1.61 12.56 18.00
C GLY A 271 -0.82 11.29 17.66
N VAL A 272 0.45 11.47 17.30
CA VAL A 272 1.35 10.36 16.97
C VAL A 272 2.02 9.86 18.25
N THR A 273 1.72 8.63 18.64
CA THR A 273 2.28 7.94 19.81
C THR A 273 3.14 6.77 19.35
N TRP A 274 4.38 6.70 19.84
CA TRP A 274 5.28 5.58 19.56
C TRP A 274 5.02 4.43 20.54
N ILE A 275 4.77 3.24 20.00
CA ILE A 275 4.72 1.98 20.77
C ILE A 275 6.10 1.32 20.78
N LYS A 276 6.76 1.34 19.62
CA LYS A 276 8.11 0.82 19.43
C LYS A 276 8.86 1.74 18.46
N HIS A 277 10.02 2.22 18.86
CA HIS A 277 10.85 3.08 18.03
C HIS A 277 12.30 2.95 18.44
N SER A 278 13.19 2.65 17.50
CA SER A 278 14.62 2.68 17.79
C SER A 278 15.14 4.10 17.68
N LEU A 279 15.68 4.63 18.78
CA LEU A 279 16.40 5.92 18.77
C LEU A 279 17.82 5.81 18.19
N PHE A 280 18.32 4.58 18.01
CA PHE A 280 19.67 4.30 17.53
C PHE A 280 19.58 3.32 16.36
N ALA A 281 19.90 3.79 15.15
CA ALA A 281 20.21 2.90 14.04
C ALA A 281 21.58 2.27 14.32
N LEU A 282 21.57 1.07 14.90
CA LEU A 282 22.73 0.18 14.92
C LEU A 282 22.66 -0.76 13.71
#